data_AF-A0AAV0M0E4-F1
#
_entry.id   AF-A0AAV0M0E4-F1
#
_cell.length_a   1.000
_cell.length_b   1.000
_cell.length_c   1.000
_cell.angle_alpha   90.00
_cell.angle_beta   90.00
_cell.angle_gamma   90.00
#
_symmetry.space_group_name_H-M   'P 1'
#
loop_
_entity.id
_entity.type
_entity.pdbx_description
1 polymer ?
#
loop_
_entity_poly.entity_id
_entity_poly.type
_entity_poly.pdbx_seq_one_letter_code
_entity_poly.pdbx_strand_id
1 'polypeptide(L)'
;MVRKRDHEVEEGSVKRQRVEEGPSSPVDTDNPLVPYNDVDEEEENEAREQNNGGRGGEEGAVVDDDDDDDDYNEQEASIQRRRKLLEPREDCPYLDTVNRQVLDFDFEKFCSVSLSNLNVYACLVCGKYYQGRGKKSHAYTHSLEAGHHVYINLETEKVYCLPDGYEIIDPSLDDIRHVLNPRFTREQVAQLDKNRLWSRALDGSDYLPGMVGLNNIQGTDFVNVTIQSLMRVTPLRNFFLIPENYQHNRSSLVQRFGELTRKIWHARNFKGQVSPHEFLQAVMKASKKRFRIGQQSDPLEFMAWLLNTLHAELKTSKKNNSIIYDCFQGELEVIKEIPKKAITEKKENVGDKSEKTTDGETERGDPLMEKSRMPFLMLGLDLPPPPLFKDVMEKNIIPQVPLFNILKKFDGETITEVVRPHIARMKYRVTRLPRYIILHMQRFKKNNFFIEKNPTIVNFPVKNLELKDYIPLPTPKENEKLRSKYDLIANIVHDGKPKEGVYRVFVQRKSEELWYEMQDLHVSETLPQMVALSETYLQIYEQHQ
;
A
#
# COMPACT_ATOMS: atom_id res chain seq x y z
N MET A 1 56.23 -25.42 -25.14
CA MET A 1 55.13 -26.35 -25.49
C MET A 1 53.91 -25.96 -24.69
N VAL A 2 52.95 -25.24 -25.27
CA VAL A 2 51.48 -25.35 -25.09
C VAL A 2 50.89 -24.41 -26.15
N ARG A 3 50.18 -24.97 -27.13
CA ARG A 3 49.49 -24.25 -28.20
C ARG A 3 48.21 -23.62 -27.62
N LYS A 4 48.12 -22.28 -27.70
CA LYS A 4 46.85 -21.55 -27.72
C LYS A 4 46.15 -21.82 -29.05
N ARG A 5 44.83 -21.95 -29.03
CA ARG A 5 43.98 -21.86 -30.22
C ARG A 5 42.92 -20.81 -29.92
N ASP A 6 43.07 -19.70 -30.63
CA ASP A 6 42.12 -18.61 -30.76
C ASP A 6 40.95 -19.06 -31.66
N HIS A 7 39.74 -18.58 -31.34
CA HIS A 7 38.65 -18.50 -32.30
C HIS A 7 37.93 -17.17 -32.10
N GLU A 8 38.28 -16.22 -32.96
CA GLU A 8 37.51 -15.02 -33.29
C GLU A 8 36.29 -15.43 -34.14
N VAL A 9 35.14 -14.80 -33.88
CA VAL A 9 34.03 -14.70 -34.84
C VAL A 9 33.54 -13.27 -34.85
N GLU A 10 33.66 -12.67 -36.03
CA GLU A 10 33.31 -11.30 -36.40
C GLU A 10 31.81 -11.00 -36.47
N GLU A 11 31.55 -9.70 -36.50
CA GLU A 11 30.33 -8.93 -36.51
C GLU A 11 29.32 -9.26 -37.63
N GLY A 12 28.04 -9.12 -37.30
CA GLY A 12 26.93 -9.00 -38.26
C GLY A 12 26.00 -7.86 -37.84
N SER A 13 26.19 -6.69 -38.45
CA SER A 13 25.40 -5.47 -38.25
C SER A 13 24.07 -5.54 -39.02
N VAL A 14 22.93 -5.46 -38.31
CA VAL A 14 21.61 -5.32 -38.93
C VAL A 14 21.08 -3.91 -38.69
N LYS A 15 21.12 -3.09 -39.75
CA LYS A 15 20.48 -1.79 -39.87
C LYS A 15 18.97 -1.92 -39.61
N ARG A 16 18.44 -1.25 -38.59
CA ARG A 16 16.99 -1.00 -38.46
C ARG A 16 16.65 0.37 -39.04
N GLN A 17 15.71 0.29 -39.98
CA GLN A 17 15.19 1.34 -40.83
C GLN A 17 14.37 2.34 -40.00
N ARG A 18 14.66 3.63 -40.18
CA ARG A 18 13.96 4.77 -39.60
C ARG A 18 12.66 4.95 -40.40
N VAL A 19 11.51 4.74 -39.77
CA VAL A 19 10.20 5.11 -40.34
C VAL A 19 9.89 6.52 -39.86
N GLU A 20 9.72 7.43 -40.81
CA GLU A 20 9.21 8.77 -40.61
C GLU A 20 7.69 8.70 -40.46
N GLU A 21 7.14 9.19 -39.36
CA GLU A 21 5.71 9.48 -39.23
C GLU A 21 5.52 10.99 -39.19
N GLY A 22 4.81 11.50 -40.21
CA GLY A 22 4.38 12.89 -40.32
C GLY A 22 3.18 13.21 -39.40
N PRO A 23 2.77 14.48 -39.31
CA PRO A 23 1.85 14.95 -38.29
C PRO A 23 0.40 14.65 -38.69
N SER A 24 -0.34 13.94 -37.83
CA SER A 24 -1.80 13.82 -37.94
C SER A 24 -2.50 14.80 -36.99
N SER A 25 -3.24 15.72 -37.58
CA SER A 25 -4.13 16.71 -36.96
C SER A 25 -5.26 16.07 -36.14
N PRO A 26 -5.89 16.82 -35.21
CA PRO A 26 -6.93 16.29 -34.32
C PRO A 26 -8.26 16.14 -35.07
N VAL A 27 -8.94 15.02 -34.85
CA VAL A 27 -10.33 14.84 -35.26
C VAL A 27 -11.21 15.24 -34.08
N ASP A 28 -11.87 16.39 -34.22
CA ASP A 28 -13.04 16.77 -33.45
C ASP A 28 -14.18 15.81 -33.76
N THR A 29 -14.69 15.14 -32.73
CA THR A 29 -16.07 14.65 -32.72
C THR A 29 -16.70 15.06 -31.40
N ASP A 30 -17.36 16.22 -31.44
CA ASP A 30 -18.49 16.53 -30.58
C ASP A 30 -19.52 15.40 -30.71
N ASN A 31 -19.93 14.82 -29.58
CA ASN A 31 -21.28 14.28 -29.48
C ASN A 31 -21.81 14.43 -28.04
N PRO A 32 -23.08 14.82 -27.88
CA PRO A 32 -23.57 15.49 -26.69
C PRO A 32 -23.89 14.54 -25.54
N LEU A 33 -23.74 15.10 -24.34
CA LEU A 33 -24.24 14.57 -23.07
C LEU A 33 -25.74 14.26 -23.17
N VAL A 34 -26.11 13.00 -22.94
CA VAL A 34 -27.48 12.60 -22.64
C VAL A 34 -27.50 12.10 -21.19
N PRO A 35 -28.38 12.63 -20.32
CA PRO A 35 -28.52 12.14 -18.96
C PRO A 35 -29.31 10.83 -18.99
N TYR A 36 -28.70 9.74 -18.55
CA TYR A 36 -29.42 8.48 -18.36
C TYR A 36 -29.92 8.40 -16.93
N ASN A 37 -31.25 8.33 -16.83
CA ASN A 37 -32.03 8.16 -15.62
C ASN A 37 -31.67 6.84 -14.91
N ASP A 38 -31.60 6.96 -13.59
CA ASP A 38 -31.67 5.86 -12.63
C ASP A 38 -32.89 4.98 -12.94
N VAL A 39 -32.66 3.66 -13.02
CA VAL A 39 -33.72 2.68 -12.84
C VAL A 39 -33.21 1.73 -11.77
N ASP A 40 -33.60 2.06 -10.55
CA ASP A 40 -33.45 1.24 -9.36
C ASP A 40 -34.20 -0.09 -9.51
N GLU A 41 -33.64 -1.09 -8.84
CA GLU A 41 -34.26 -2.37 -8.54
C GLU A 41 -35.45 -2.15 -7.59
N GLU A 42 -36.68 -2.18 -8.09
CA GLU A 42 -37.88 -2.37 -7.27
C GLU A 42 -38.84 -3.35 -7.94
N GLU A 43 -38.69 -4.64 -7.64
CA GLU A 43 -39.80 -5.59 -7.67
C GLU A 43 -39.72 -6.48 -6.42
N GLU A 44 -40.13 -5.94 -5.27
CA GLU A 44 -40.58 -6.74 -4.14
C GLU A 44 -41.47 -5.90 -3.20
N ASN A 45 -42.74 -6.33 -3.07
CA ASN A 45 -43.76 -5.94 -2.09
C ASN A 45 -44.69 -4.75 -2.39
N GLU A 46 -45.78 -5.01 -3.12
CA GLU A 46 -47.06 -4.37 -2.79
C GLU A 46 -48.22 -5.38 -2.89
N ALA A 47 -48.63 -5.92 -1.73
CA ALA A 47 -49.94 -6.53 -1.57
C ALA A 47 -50.45 -6.29 -0.14
N ARG A 48 -51.46 -5.41 -0.05
CA ARG A 48 -52.54 -5.28 0.96
C ARG A 48 -52.59 -3.92 1.65
N GLU A 49 -53.59 -3.14 1.24
CA GLU A 49 -54.42 -2.16 1.99
C GLU A 49 -54.95 -1.19 0.92
N GLN A 50 -56.24 -1.08 0.58
CA GLN A 50 -57.45 -0.94 1.39
C GLN A 50 -58.68 -1.29 0.54
N ASN A 51 -59.69 -1.90 1.17
CA ASN A 51 -61.05 -1.94 0.64
C ASN A 51 -61.93 -1.11 1.59
N ASN A 52 -62.53 -0.02 1.09
CA ASN A 52 -63.86 0.44 1.51
C ASN A 52 -64.35 1.64 0.67
N GLY A 53 -65.46 1.44 -0.04
CA GLY A 53 -66.25 2.51 -0.65
C GLY A 53 -67.17 1.98 -1.73
N GLY A 54 -68.42 1.68 -1.37
CA GLY A 54 -69.40 1.05 -2.26
C GLY A 54 -70.35 1.99 -3.01
N ARG A 55 -71.23 1.31 -3.77
CA ARG A 55 -72.60 1.63 -4.27
C ARG A 55 -72.79 2.13 -5.72
N GLY A 56 -73.74 1.44 -6.38
CA GLY A 56 -74.50 1.79 -7.59
C GLY A 56 -73.94 1.16 -8.87
N GLY A 57 -74.64 0.40 -9.71
CA GLY A 57 -76.03 -0.05 -9.83
C GLY A 57 -76.28 -0.38 -11.32
N GLU A 58 -76.99 -1.49 -11.61
CA GLU A 58 -77.58 -1.89 -12.92
C GLU A 58 -76.58 -2.19 -14.06
N GLU A 59 -76.69 -3.19 -14.95
CA GLU A 59 -77.78 -4.01 -15.50
C GLU A 59 -77.12 -5.27 -16.13
N GLY A 60 -77.89 -6.35 -16.35
CA GLY A 60 -77.35 -7.69 -16.59
C GLY A 60 -76.90 -8.03 -18.02
N ALA A 61 -76.08 -9.08 -18.11
CA ALA A 61 -76.01 -9.98 -19.25
C ALA A 61 -75.46 -11.34 -18.79
N VAL A 62 -76.22 -12.39 -19.07
CA VAL A 62 -75.85 -13.79 -18.88
C VAL A 62 -74.90 -14.18 -20.00
N VAL A 63 -73.70 -14.67 -19.68
CA VAL A 63 -72.88 -15.47 -20.60
C VAL A 63 -72.23 -16.57 -19.77
N ASP A 64 -72.35 -17.79 -20.29
CA ASP A 64 -71.98 -19.08 -19.71
C ASP A 64 -70.53 -19.19 -19.22
N ASP A 65 -70.39 -19.97 -18.15
CA ASP A 65 -69.18 -20.68 -17.75
C ASP A 65 -68.62 -21.51 -18.92
N ASP A 66 -67.31 -21.45 -19.14
CA ASP A 66 -66.42 -22.62 -19.20
C ASP A 66 -64.99 -22.16 -19.57
N ASP A 67 -63.99 -22.80 -18.95
CA ASP A 67 -62.54 -22.72 -19.18
C ASP A 67 -61.74 -21.62 -18.42
N ASP A 68 -61.48 -21.83 -17.13
CA ASP A 68 -60.46 -21.06 -16.37
C ASP A 68 -59.72 -21.90 -15.30
N ASP A 69 -59.48 -23.19 -15.57
CA ASP A 69 -58.74 -24.09 -14.65
C ASP A 69 -57.26 -24.36 -15.05
N ASP A 70 -56.76 -23.81 -16.17
CA ASP A 70 -55.40 -24.10 -16.66
C ASP A 70 -54.32 -23.06 -16.28
N ASP A 71 -54.66 -21.84 -15.86
CA ASP A 71 -53.67 -20.76 -15.63
C ASP A 71 -53.04 -20.79 -14.21
N TYR A 72 -53.76 -21.31 -13.21
CA TYR A 72 -53.24 -21.43 -11.84
C TYR A 72 -52.11 -22.47 -11.71
N ASN A 73 -52.07 -23.46 -12.60
CA ASN A 73 -51.12 -24.56 -12.55
C ASN A 73 -49.75 -24.19 -13.18
N GLU A 74 -49.73 -23.31 -14.19
CA GLU A 74 -48.48 -22.81 -14.78
C GLU A 74 -47.73 -21.85 -13.85
N GLN A 75 -48.46 -21.02 -13.09
CA GLN A 75 -47.85 -20.07 -12.17
C GLN A 75 -47.22 -20.78 -10.95
N GLU A 76 -47.90 -21.77 -10.35
CA GLU A 76 -47.31 -22.63 -9.32
C GLU A 76 -46.15 -23.48 -9.85
N ALA A 77 -46.24 -24.02 -11.07
CA ALA A 77 -45.14 -24.76 -11.70
C ALA A 77 -43.92 -23.87 -12.00
N SER A 78 -44.13 -22.59 -12.36
CA SER A 78 -43.08 -21.61 -12.56
C SER A 78 -42.37 -21.24 -11.24
N ILE A 79 -43.13 -21.09 -10.15
CA ILE A 79 -42.63 -20.80 -8.81
C ILE A 79 -41.91 -22.03 -8.24
N GLN A 80 -42.43 -23.24 -8.45
CA GLN A 80 -41.77 -24.50 -8.07
C GLN A 80 -40.50 -24.77 -8.90
N ARG A 81 -40.48 -24.44 -10.21
CA ARG A 81 -39.25 -24.46 -11.03
C ARG A 81 -38.22 -23.44 -10.54
N ARG A 82 -38.65 -22.21 -10.21
CA ARG A 82 -37.78 -21.19 -9.60
C ARG A 82 -37.21 -21.66 -8.26
N ARG A 83 -38.03 -22.30 -7.42
CA ARG A 83 -37.59 -22.90 -6.15
C ARG A 83 -36.59 -24.04 -6.35
N LYS A 84 -36.80 -24.94 -7.32
CA LYS A 84 -35.84 -26.01 -7.66
C LYS A 84 -34.51 -25.50 -8.22
N LEU A 85 -34.51 -24.34 -8.89
CA LEU A 85 -33.30 -23.66 -9.38
C LEU A 85 -32.51 -22.97 -8.25
N LEU A 86 -33.13 -22.74 -7.10
CA LEU A 86 -32.55 -22.04 -5.95
C LEU A 86 -32.09 -23.00 -4.84
N GLU A 87 -32.42 -24.30 -4.92
CA GLU A 87 -31.93 -25.28 -3.95
C GLU A 87 -30.42 -25.50 -4.14
N PRO A 88 -29.61 -25.26 -3.10
CA PRO A 88 -28.19 -25.54 -3.17
C PRO A 88 -27.94 -27.03 -3.44
N ARG A 89 -26.95 -27.33 -4.27
CA ARG A 89 -26.54 -28.72 -4.55
C ARG A 89 -25.12 -28.96 -4.05
N GLU A 90 -24.95 -30.11 -3.41
CA GLU A 90 -23.63 -30.64 -3.03
C GLU A 90 -23.00 -31.40 -4.21
N ASP A 91 -23.80 -32.07 -5.05
CA ASP A 91 -23.31 -32.88 -6.16
C ASP A 91 -23.33 -32.12 -7.50
N CYS A 92 -22.31 -31.30 -7.76
CA CYS A 92 -22.13 -30.64 -9.07
C CYS A 92 -21.19 -31.47 -9.98
N PRO A 93 -21.62 -31.89 -11.19
CA PRO A 93 -20.82 -32.74 -12.08
C PRO A 93 -19.65 -32.00 -12.74
N TYR A 94 -19.60 -30.67 -12.66
CA TYR A 94 -18.61 -29.84 -13.35
C TYR A 94 -17.43 -29.41 -12.46
N LEU A 95 -17.35 -29.91 -11.22
CA LEU A 95 -16.29 -29.53 -10.27
C LEU A 95 -14.89 -29.94 -10.73
N ASP A 96 -14.78 -30.98 -11.55
CA ASP A 96 -13.54 -31.45 -12.17
C ASP A 96 -12.98 -30.48 -13.22
N THR A 97 -13.82 -29.62 -13.80
CA THR A 97 -13.40 -28.59 -14.78
C THR A 97 -12.71 -27.39 -14.15
N VAL A 98 -12.73 -27.26 -12.82
CA VAL A 98 -12.15 -26.13 -12.09
C VAL A 98 -10.62 -26.14 -12.18
N ASN A 99 -10.06 -25.11 -12.80
CA ASN A 99 -8.62 -24.95 -12.97
C ASN A 99 -8.08 -23.85 -12.06
N ARG A 100 -7.43 -24.24 -10.97
CA ARG A 100 -6.87 -23.29 -9.98
C ARG A 100 -5.64 -22.53 -10.47
N GLN A 101 -4.93 -23.03 -11.48
CA GLN A 101 -3.68 -22.40 -11.98
C GLN A 101 -3.95 -21.09 -12.74
N VAL A 102 -5.15 -20.94 -13.31
CA VAL A 102 -5.55 -19.74 -14.06
C VAL A 102 -6.27 -18.70 -13.20
N LEU A 103 -6.55 -19.01 -11.93
CA LEU A 103 -7.26 -18.10 -11.03
C LEU A 103 -6.29 -17.07 -10.48
N ASP A 104 -6.61 -15.79 -10.69
CA ASP A 104 -5.83 -14.68 -10.19
C ASP A 104 -6.74 -13.58 -9.67
N PHE A 105 -6.89 -13.54 -8.35
CA PHE A 105 -7.81 -12.64 -7.64
C PHE A 105 -7.16 -11.30 -7.25
N ASP A 106 -5.99 -10.95 -7.82
CA ASP A 106 -5.26 -9.72 -7.49
C ASP A 106 -5.59 -8.52 -8.38
N PHE A 107 -6.48 -8.71 -9.36
CA PHE A 107 -6.91 -7.68 -10.30
C PHE A 107 -8.29 -7.12 -9.96
N GLU A 108 -8.59 -5.95 -10.55
CA GLU A 108 -9.88 -5.30 -10.35
C GLU A 108 -11.05 -6.19 -10.80
N LYS A 109 -12.08 -6.20 -9.96
CA LYS A 109 -13.29 -7.02 -10.13
C LYS A 109 -14.24 -6.40 -11.16
N PHE A 110 -13.77 -6.21 -12.39
CA PHE A 110 -14.55 -5.74 -13.53
C PHE A 110 -14.86 -6.88 -14.50
N CYS A 111 -16.05 -6.83 -15.10
CA CYS A 111 -16.40 -7.69 -16.22
C CYS A 111 -15.47 -7.44 -17.41
N SER A 112 -14.87 -8.49 -17.95
CA SER A 112 -13.96 -8.41 -19.10
C SER A 112 -14.66 -8.00 -20.41
N VAL A 113 -16.00 -7.93 -20.42
CA VAL A 113 -16.81 -7.54 -21.59
C VAL A 113 -17.42 -6.15 -21.39
N SER A 114 -18.21 -5.96 -20.34
CA SER A 114 -18.93 -4.69 -20.09
C SER A 114 -18.14 -3.66 -19.30
N LEU A 115 -16.99 -4.03 -18.72
CA LEU A 115 -16.20 -3.20 -17.80
C LEU A 115 -16.98 -2.73 -16.56
N SER A 116 -18.14 -3.33 -16.28
CA SER A 116 -18.91 -3.07 -15.06
C SER A 116 -18.32 -3.80 -13.86
N ASN A 117 -18.36 -3.18 -12.68
CA ASN A 117 -18.00 -3.77 -11.39
C ASN A 117 -19.22 -4.30 -10.60
N LEU A 118 -20.41 -4.27 -11.18
CA LEU A 118 -21.63 -4.71 -10.51
C LEU A 118 -21.84 -6.21 -10.73
N ASN A 119 -22.11 -6.97 -9.66
CA ASN A 119 -22.44 -8.39 -9.71
C ASN A 119 -21.46 -9.21 -10.58
N VAL A 120 -20.16 -9.11 -10.30
CA VAL A 120 -19.11 -9.76 -11.10
C VAL A 120 -18.80 -11.16 -10.60
N TYR A 121 -18.72 -12.10 -11.54
CA TYR A 121 -18.43 -13.51 -11.32
C TYR A 121 -17.11 -13.89 -11.99
N ALA A 122 -16.26 -14.63 -11.29
CA ALA A 122 -15.09 -15.25 -11.88
C ALA A 122 -15.41 -16.66 -12.37
N CYS A 123 -15.10 -16.93 -13.63
CA CYS A 123 -15.18 -18.27 -14.20
C CYS A 123 -14.05 -19.13 -13.63
N LEU A 124 -14.38 -20.21 -12.92
CA LEU A 124 -13.39 -21.07 -12.26
C LEU A 124 -12.63 -22.00 -13.23
N VAL A 125 -13.00 -22.00 -14.50
CA VAL A 125 -12.36 -22.79 -15.56
C VAL A 125 -11.27 -22.00 -16.28
N CYS A 126 -11.48 -20.70 -16.53
CA CYS A 126 -10.53 -19.85 -17.28
C CYS A 126 -10.01 -18.61 -16.53
N GLY A 127 -10.51 -18.33 -15.34
CA GLY A 127 -10.09 -17.19 -14.51
C GLY A 127 -10.62 -15.82 -14.93
N LYS A 128 -11.33 -15.71 -16.07
CA LYS A 128 -11.91 -14.44 -16.55
C LYS A 128 -13.14 -14.02 -15.77
N TYR A 129 -13.40 -12.72 -15.74
CA TYR A 129 -14.49 -12.10 -14.98
C TYR A 129 -15.65 -11.68 -15.88
N TYR A 130 -16.88 -11.96 -15.46
CA TYR A 130 -18.09 -11.69 -16.23
C TYR A 130 -19.19 -11.13 -15.34
N GLN A 131 -19.98 -10.21 -15.87
CA GLN A 131 -21.10 -9.58 -15.15
C GLN A 131 -22.34 -10.47 -15.17
N GLY A 132 -23.00 -10.56 -14.00
CA GLY A 132 -24.33 -11.09 -13.77
C GLY A 132 -24.45 -12.59 -13.98
N ARG A 133 -25.56 -13.18 -13.51
CA ARG A 133 -25.87 -14.62 -13.68
C ARG A 133 -27.17 -14.92 -14.43
N GLY A 134 -27.96 -13.90 -14.76
CA GLY A 134 -29.24 -14.06 -15.45
C GLY A 134 -29.06 -14.43 -16.92
N LYS A 135 -30.14 -14.88 -17.59
CA LYS A 135 -30.10 -15.39 -18.99
C LYS A 135 -29.48 -14.44 -20.03
N LYS A 136 -29.49 -13.13 -19.77
CA LYS A 136 -28.91 -12.09 -20.64
C LYS A 136 -27.53 -11.61 -20.18
N SER A 137 -26.97 -12.22 -19.14
CA SER A 137 -25.71 -11.78 -18.54
C SER A 137 -24.51 -12.34 -19.29
N HIS A 138 -23.36 -11.68 -19.17
CA HIS A 138 -22.14 -12.13 -19.82
C HIS A 138 -21.61 -13.44 -19.23
N ALA A 139 -21.84 -13.72 -17.94
CA ALA A 139 -21.43 -15.00 -17.37
C ALA A 139 -22.29 -16.15 -17.91
N TYR A 140 -23.60 -15.91 -18.10
CA TYR A 140 -24.52 -16.89 -18.67
C TYR A 140 -24.18 -17.18 -20.13
N THR A 141 -23.97 -16.15 -20.96
CA THR A 141 -23.56 -16.35 -22.36
C THR A 141 -22.21 -17.06 -22.46
N HIS A 142 -21.23 -16.66 -21.64
CA HIS A 142 -19.92 -17.33 -21.59
C HIS A 142 -20.04 -18.81 -21.21
N SER A 143 -20.98 -19.17 -20.32
CA SER A 143 -21.16 -20.57 -19.92
C SER A 143 -21.59 -21.46 -21.08
N LEU A 144 -22.46 -20.93 -21.95
CA LEU A 144 -22.96 -21.63 -23.13
C LEU A 144 -21.93 -21.65 -24.27
N GLU A 145 -21.27 -20.52 -24.53
CA GLU A 145 -20.34 -20.37 -25.65
C GLU A 145 -19.02 -21.13 -25.43
N ALA A 146 -18.48 -21.08 -24.20
CA ALA A 146 -17.23 -21.72 -23.86
C ALA A 146 -17.40 -23.09 -23.20
N GLY A 147 -18.62 -23.47 -22.79
CA GLY A 147 -18.87 -24.70 -22.03
C GLY A 147 -18.24 -24.66 -20.63
N HIS A 148 -18.08 -23.48 -20.04
CA HIS A 148 -17.53 -23.31 -18.70
C HIS A 148 -18.66 -23.12 -17.70
N HIS A 149 -18.86 -24.06 -16.77
CA HIS A 149 -20.11 -24.10 -15.99
C HIS A 149 -19.98 -23.57 -14.56
N VAL A 150 -18.77 -23.43 -14.02
CA VAL A 150 -18.57 -23.11 -12.59
C VAL A 150 -18.08 -21.68 -12.40
N TYR A 151 -18.81 -20.89 -11.59
CA TYR A 151 -18.54 -19.47 -11.36
C TYR A 151 -18.60 -19.11 -9.88
N ILE A 152 -17.69 -18.26 -9.41
CA ILE A 152 -17.75 -17.68 -8.06
C ILE A 152 -18.11 -16.19 -8.13
N ASN A 153 -19.06 -15.75 -7.31
CA ASN A 153 -19.35 -14.33 -7.14
C ASN A 153 -18.22 -13.67 -6.33
N LEU A 154 -17.63 -12.60 -6.88
CA LEU A 154 -16.44 -11.95 -6.30
C LEU A 154 -16.73 -11.08 -5.06
N GLU A 155 -18.01 -10.87 -4.73
CA GLU A 155 -18.46 -10.11 -3.56
C GLU A 155 -19.06 -11.03 -2.49
N THR A 156 -19.98 -11.93 -2.88
CA THR A 156 -20.67 -12.82 -1.94
C THR A 156 -19.93 -14.13 -1.66
N GLU A 157 -18.86 -14.46 -2.40
CA GLU A 157 -18.06 -15.69 -2.27
C GLU A 157 -18.85 -16.99 -2.54
N LYS A 158 -20.10 -16.85 -3.00
CA LYS A 158 -20.98 -17.95 -3.40
C LYS A 158 -20.62 -18.48 -4.78
N VAL A 159 -20.70 -19.80 -4.94
CA VAL A 159 -20.37 -20.48 -6.20
C VAL A 159 -21.66 -20.95 -6.85
N TYR A 160 -21.76 -20.81 -8.18
CA TYR A 160 -22.94 -21.15 -8.96
C TYR A 160 -22.56 -21.99 -10.18
N CYS A 161 -23.45 -22.92 -10.53
CA CYS A 161 -23.44 -23.59 -11.83
C CYS A 161 -24.24 -22.74 -12.83
N LEU A 162 -23.65 -22.38 -13.97
CA LEU A 162 -24.35 -21.76 -15.11
C LEU A 162 -24.23 -22.68 -16.33
N PRO A 163 -25.27 -22.81 -17.17
CA PRO A 163 -26.50 -22.03 -17.20
C PRO A 163 -27.59 -22.49 -16.20
N ASP A 164 -27.38 -23.62 -15.51
CA ASP A 164 -28.41 -24.26 -14.67
C ASP A 164 -28.89 -23.42 -13.48
N GLY A 165 -28.10 -22.46 -13.00
CA GLY A 165 -28.51 -21.43 -12.05
C GLY A 165 -28.46 -21.79 -10.56
N TYR A 166 -28.11 -23.02 -10.18
CA TYR A 166 -28.08 -23.46 -8.78
C TYR A 166 -26.77 -23.08 -8.04
N GLU A 167 -26.86 -22.87 -6.73
CA GLU A 167 -25.71 -22.64 -5.84
C GLU A 167 -24.98 -23.97 -5.57
N ILE A 168 -23.65 -23.95 -5.65
CA ILE A 168 -22.77 -25.10 -5.40
C ILE A 168 -22.20 -24.96 -3.99
N ILE A 169 -22.51 -25.92 -3.12
CA ILE A 169 -21.95 -26.01 -1.77
C ILE A 169 -21.03 -27.22 -1.72
N ASP A 170 -19.73 -26.99 -1.90
CA ASP A 170 -18.72 -28.04 -1.85
C ASP A 170 -17.46 -27.55 -1.10
N PRO A 171 -16.93 -28.33 -0.13
CA PRO A 171 -15.73 -27.99 0.65
C PRO A 171 -14.44 -27.93 -0.19
N SER A 172 -14.36 -28.62 -1.33
CA SER A 172 -13.19 -28.60 -2.21
C SER A 172 -12.92 -27.23 -2.83
N LEU A 173 -13.91 -26.33 -2.80
CA LEU A 173 -13.81 -24.95 -3.29
C LEU A 173 -13.41 -23.95 -2.20
N ASP A 174 -13.24 -24.41 -0.95
CA ASP A 174 -12.86 -23.53 0.16
C ASP A 174 -11.49 -22.90 -0.03
N ASP A 175 -10.55 -23.59 -0.68
CA ASP A 175 -9.24 -23.03 -1.02
C ASP A 175 -9.38 -21.79 -1.92
N ILE A 176 -10.25 -21.83 -2.93
CA ILE A 176 -10.56 -20.71 -3.82
C ILE A 176 -11.17 -19.55 -3.04
N ARG A 177 -12.11 -19.82 -2.13
CA ARG A 177 -12.69 -18.80 -1.23
C ARG A 177 -11.62 -18.13 -0.37
N HIS A 178 -10.72 -18.94 0.21
CA HIS A 178 -9.61 -18.45 1.03
C HIS A 178 -8.59 -17.64 0.22
N VAL A 179 -8.35 -17.94 -1.06
CA VAL A 179 -7.46 -17.13 -1.92
C VAL A 179 -8.14 -15.83 -2.34
N LEU A 180 -9.43 -15.88 -2.69
CA LEU A 180 -10.21 -14.70 -3.07
C LEU A 180 -10.30 -13.68 -1.92
N ASN A 181 -10.58 -14.15 -0.70
CA ASN A 181 -10.63 -13.32 0.48
C ASN A 181 -10.02 -14.05 1.69
N PRO A 182 -8.70 -13.93 1.90
CA PRO A 182 -8.07 -14.57 3.05
C PRO A 182 -8.62 -14.02 4.35
N ARG A 183 -9.00 -14.90 5.29
CA ARG A 183 -9.53 -14.55 6.61
C ARG A 183 -8.62 -15.10 7.70
N PHE A 184 -8.45 -14.33 8.78
CA PHE A 184 -7.60 -14.69 9.91
C PHE A 184 -8.40 -14.60 11.20
N THR A 185 -8.24 -15.58 12.07
CA THR A 185 -8.71 -15.53 13.46
C THR A 185 -7.72 -14.78 14.33
N ARG A 186 -8.16 -14.24 15.47
CA ARG A 186 -7.29 -13.50 16.39
C ARG A 186 -6.19 -14.42 16.95
N GLU A 187 -6.50 -15.69 17.15
CA GLU A 187 -5.59 -16.73 17.61
C GLU A 187 -4.51 -17.00 16.56
N GLN A 188 -4.89 -17.15 15.28
CA GLN A 188 -3.92 -17.31 14.19
C GLN A 188 -2.98 -16.09 14.10
N VAL A 189 -3.53 -14.87 14.16
CA VAL A 189 -2.74 -13.63 14.12
C VAL A 189 -1.73 -13.56 15.27
N ALA A 190 -2.11 -13.99 16.47
CA ALA A 190 -1.21 -14.02 17.63
C ALA A 190 -0.03 -15.00 17.48
N GLN A 191 -0.19 -16.05 16.66
CA GLN A 191 0.85 -17.06 16.42
C GLN A 191 1.70 -16.81 15.17
N LEU A 192 1.35 -15.84 14.32
CA LEU A 192 2.07 -15.57 13.06
C LEU A 192 3.57 -15.29 13.28
N ASP A 193 3.93 -14.53 14.30
CA ASP A 193 5.33 -14.20 14.60
C ASP A 193 6.13 -15.38 15.15
N LYS A 194 5.47 -16.49 15.51
CA LYS A 194 6.10 -17.73 15.98
C LYS A 194 6.11 -18.81 14.91
N ASN A 195 5.34 -18.64 13.83
CA ASN A 195 5.23 -19.63 12.77
C ASN A 195 6.57 -19.73 12.01
N ARG A 196 7.04 -20.95 11.78
CA ARG A 196 8.25 -21.29 11.01
C ARG A 196 7.96 -22.11 9.76
N LEU A 197 6.68 -22.42 9.52
CA LEU A 197 6.27 -23.28 8.43
C LEU A 197 6.37 -22.54 7.10
N TRP A 198 6.99 -23.22 6.14
CA TRP A 198 6.92 -22.90 4.73
C TRP A 198 5.54 -23.30 4.20
N SER A 199 4.99 -22.44 3.35
CA SER A 199 3.78 -22.69 2.58
C SER A 199 4.16 -23.12 1.17
N ARG A 200 3.32 -23.94 0.54
CA ARG A 200 3.56 -24.45 -0.80
C ARG A 200 2.48 -23.94 -1.74
N ALA A 201 2.89 -23.32 -2.84
CA ALA A 201 2.00 -22.86 -3.90
C ALA A 201 1.63 -24.00 -4.87
N LEU A 202 0.68 -23.76 -5.78
CA LEU A 202 0.19 -24.79 -6.72
C LEU A 202 1.22 -25.18 -7.78
N ASP A 203 2.14 -24.29 -8.11
CA ASP A 203 3.28 -24.55 -9.00
C ASP A 203 4.38 -25.39 -8.32
N GLY A 204 4.17 -25.75 -7.04
CA GLY A 204 5.11 -26.52 -6.24
C GLY A 204 6.19 -25.69 -5.57
N SER A 205 6.23 -24.38 -5.79
CA SER A 205 7.18 -23.47 -5.14
C SER A 205 6.87 -23.29 -3.66
N ASP A 206 7.92 -23.26 -2.85
CA ASP A 206 7.80 -22.97 -1.43
C ASP A 206 7.98 -21.48 -1.19
N TYR A 207 7.16 -20.91 -0.30
CA TYR A 207 7.22 -19.52 0.09
C TYR A 207 6.91 -19.37 1.58
N LEU A 208 7.37 -18.27 2.17
CA LEU A 208 7.11 -17.95 3.56
C LEU A 208 5.99 -16.89 3.65
N PRO A 209 4.88 -17.16 4.36
CA PRO A 209 3.84 -16.15 4.58
C PRO A 209 4.43 -14.90 5.22
N GLY A 210 4.14 -13.74 4.64
CA GLY A 210 4.73 -12.46 5.03
C GLY A 210 6.07 -12.11 4.35
N MET A 211 6.76 -13.08 3.73
CA MET A 211 7.98 -12.89 2.94
C MET A 211 7.72 -13.24 1.46
N VAL A 212 6.61 -12.77 0.90
CA VAL A 212 6.25 -13.00 -0.51
C VAL A 212 6.70 -11.86 -1.40
N GLY A 213 7.09 -12.19 -2.63
CA GLY A 213 7.41 -11.21 -3.65
C GLY A 213 6.18 -10.41 -4.07
N LEU A 214 6.38 -9.13 -4.41
CA LEU A 214 5.35 -8.25 -4.95
C LEU A 214 5.62 -7.92 -6.42
N ASN A 215 4.60 -8.03 -7.29
CA ASN A 215 4.78 -7.72 -8.70
C ASN A 215 5.17 -6.24 -8.91
N ASN A 216 6.18 -6.00 -9.74
CA ASN A 216 6.55 -4.66 -10.18
C ASN A 216 5.77 -4.27 -11.43
N ILE A 217 4.84 -3.33 -11.28
CA ILE A 217 3.97 -2.84 -12.36
C ILE A 217 4.63 -1.62 -12.99
N GLN A 218 5.81 -1.83 -13.60
CA GLN A 218 6.63 -0.79 -14.23
C GLN A 218 6.93 0.41 -13.31
N GLY A 219 7.96 0.30 -12.47
CA GLY A 219 8.42 1.41 -11.63
C GLY A 219 7.61 1.58 -10.34
N THR A 220 7.05 0.50 -9.79
CA THR A 220 6.31 0.51 -8.51
C THR A 220 7.10 -0.09 -7.35
N ASP A 221 8.40 -0.28 -7.52
CA ASP A 221 9.32 -0.79 -6.51
C ASP A 221 9.28 0.04 -5.21
N PHE A 222 9.14 1.36 -5.31
CA PHE A 222 8.98 2.25 -4.14
C PHE A 222 7.75 1.92 -3.28
N VAL A 223 6.67 1.43 -3.89
CA VAL A 223 5.49 0.94 -3.17
C VAL A 223 5.79 -0.40 -2.53
N ASN A 224 6.39 -1.32 -3.28
CA ASN A 224 6.71 -2.67 -2.82
C ASN A 224 7.56 -2.64 -1.55
N VAL A 225 8.68 -1.91 -1.57
CA VAL A 225 9.57 -1.79 -0.41
C VAL A 225 8.89 -1.13 0.79
N THR A 226 8.00 -0.17 0.54
CA THR A 226 7.24 0.52 1.60
C THR A 226 6.26 -0.43 2.26
N ILE A 227 5.48 -1.17 1.47
CA ILE A 227 4.52 -2.15 1.99
C ILE A 227 5.23 -3.27 2.73
N GLN A 228 6.24 -3.90 2.12
CA GLN A 228 7.02 -4.97 2.74
C GLN A 228 7.64 -4.52 4.08
N SER A 229 8.11 -3.27 4.17
CA SER A 229 8.60 -2.69 5.44
C SER A 229 7.49 -2.53 6.48
N LEU A 230 6.35 -1.94 6.10
CA LEU A 230 5.22 -1.70 7.01
C LEU A 230 4.58 -3.00 7.50
N MET A 231 4.60 -4.06 6.69
CA MET A 231 4.10 -5.39 7.07
C MET A 231 4.91 -6.03 8.20
N ARG A 232 6.07 -5.48 8.56
CA ARG A 232 6.87 -5.92 9.72
C ARG A 232 6.46 -5.28 11.04
N VAL A 233 5.65 -4.23 11.00
CA VAL A 233 5.13 -3.58 12.20
C VAL A 233 3.97 -4.39 12.75
N THR A 234 4.24 -5.24 13.74
CA THR A 234 3.30 -6.24 14.27
C THR A 234 1.90 -5.68 14.59
N PRO A 235 1.73 -4.57 15.35
CA PRO A 235 0.40 -4.05 15.65
C PRO A 235 -0.34 -3.54 14.41
N LEU A 236 0.38 -2.90 13.47
CA LEU A 236 -0.18 -2.43 12.20
C LEU A 236 -0.66 -3.61 11.35
N ARG A 237 0.20 -4.61 11.15
CA ARG A 237 -0.14 -5.85 10.45
C ARG A 237 -1.37 -6.51 11.08
N ASN A 238 -1.33 -6.74 12.40
CA ASN A 238 -2.40 -7.44 13.12
C ASN A 238 -3.73 -6.69 13.03
N PHE A 239 -3.70 -5.35 13.01
CA PHE A 239 -4.89 -4.53 12.80
C PHE A 239 -5.54 -4.80 11.44
N PHE A 240 -4.73 -4.82 10.38
CA PHE A 240 -5.21 -4.99 9.00
C PHE A 240 -5.49 -6.45 8.59
N LEU A 241 -4.97 -7.44 9.31
CA LEU A 241 -5.31 -8.85 9.11
C LEU A 241 -6.75 -9.19 9.54
N ILE A 242 -7.34 -8.38 10.42
CA ILE A 242 -8.68 -8.58 10.99
C ILE A 242 -9.63 -7.52 10.41
N PRO A 243 -10.44 -7.84 9.37
CA PRO A 243 -11.30 -6.87 8.69
C PRO A 243 -12.24 -6.11 9.63
N GLU A 244 -12.71 -6.73 10.71
CA GLU A 244 -13.65 -6.14 11.68
C GLU A 244 -13.10 -4.83 12.28
N ASN A 245 -11.78 -4.69 12.35
CA ASN A 245 -11.12 -3.51 12.89
C ASN A 245 -11.30 -2.26 12.00
N TYR A 246 -11.60 -2.41 10.71
CA TYR A 246 -11.67 -1.30 9.76
C TYR A 246 -12.78 -1.42 8.69
N GLN A 247 -13.58 -2.48 8.70
CA GLN A 247 -14.66 -2.72 7.72
C GLN A 247 -15.69 -1.58 7.63
N HIS A 248 -15.88 -0.83 8.72
CA HIS A 248 -16.79 0.30 8.79
C HIS A 248 -16.25 1.53 8.02
N ASN A 249 -14.99 1.52 7.62
CA ASN A 249 -14.36 2.59 6.86
C ASN A 249 -14.68 2.45 5.36
N ARG A 250 -15.27 3.50 4.77
CA ARG A 250 -15.62 3.55 3.34
C ARG A 250 -14.42 3.88 2.43
N SER A 251 -13.25 4.15 3.00
CA SER A 251 -12.05 4.47 2.24
C SER A 251 -11.54 3.26 1.48
N SER A 252 -11.60 3.34 0.14
CA SER A 252 -11.05 2.32 -0.74
C SER A 252 -9.56 2.05 -0.45
N LEU A 253 -8.78 3.07 -0.09
CA LEU A 253 -7.36 2.90 0.26
C LEU A 253 -7.17 2.00 1.47
N VAL A 254 -7.95 2.20 2.54
CA VAL A 254 -7.89 1.40 3.76
C VAL A 254 -8.30 -0.05 3.49
N GLN A 255 -9.38 -0.24 2.72
CA GLN A 255 -9.84 -1.57 2.33
C GLN A 255 -8.78 -2.34 1.53
N ARG A 256 -8.24 -1.72 0.46
CA ARG A 256 -7.21 -2.34 -0.39
C ARG A 256 -5.89 -2.57 0.33
N PHE A 257 -5.50 -1.69 1.26
CA PHE A 257 -4.30 -1.90 2.08
C PHE A 257 -4.45 -3.15 2.96
N GLY A 258 -5.63 -3.34 3.57
CA GLY A 258 -5.88 -4.52 4.40
C GLY A 258 -6.05 -5.82 3.60
N GLU A 259 -6.70 -5.77 2.43
CA GLU A 259 -6.74 -6.90 1.50
C GLU A 259 -5.33 -7.35 1.06
N LEU A 260 -4.49 -6.40 0.66
CA LEU A 260 -3.09 -6.69 0.31
C LEU A 260 -2.33 -7.28 1.49
N THR A 261 -2.54 -6.74 2.70
CA THR A 261 -1.94 -7.26 3.94
C THR A 261 -2.33 -8.73 4.16
N ARG A 262 -3.62 -9.07 3.98
CA ARG A 262 -4.12 -10.44 4.14
C ARG A 262 -3.56 -11.40 3.09
N LYS A 263 -3.46 -10.98 1.83
CA LYS A 263 -2.86 -11.76 0.73
C LYS A 263 -1.37 -12.03 0.95
N ILE A 264 -0.62 -11.03 1.42
CA ILE A 264 0.82 -11.16 1.75
C ILE A 264 1.07 -12.21 2.84
N TRP A 265 0.19 -12.30 3.83
CA TRP A 265 0.32 -13.20 4.97
C TRP A 265 -0.48 -14.51 4.83
N HIS A 266 -1.10 -14.76 3.68
CA HIS A 266 -1.90 -15.95 3.48
C HIS A 266 -1.03 -17.19 3.21
N ALA A 267 -1.30 -18.26 3.96
CA ALA A 267 -0.51 -19.48 3.94
C ALA A 267 -0.91 -20.49 2.84
N ARG A 268 -1.96 -20.21 2.08
CA ARG A 268 -2.50 -21.10 1.03
C ARG A 268 -2.70 -20.36 -0.29
N ASN A 269 -1.77 -19.48 -0.65
CA ASN A 269 -1.81 -18.80 -1.94
C ASN A 269 -1.55 -19.78 -3.06
N PHE A 270 -2.22 -19.56 -4.20
CA PHE A 270 -1.98 -20.36 -5.40
C PHE A 270 -0.61 -20.10 -6.02
N LYS A 271 -0.02 -18.93 -5.77
CA LYS A 271 1.30 -18.50 -6.25
C LYS A 271 2.11 -17.95 -5.06
N GLY A 272 3.44 -18.14 -5.07
CA GLY A 272 4.36 -17.60 -4.06
C GLY A 272 4.62 -16.09 -4.14
N GLN A 273 3.77 -15.35 -4.86
CA GLN A 273 3.87 -13.91 -5.11
C GLN A 273 2.47 -13.27 -5.10
N VAL A 274 2.41 -11.96 -4.86
CA VAL A 274 1.16 -11.20 -4.81
C VAL A 274 1.27 -9.94 -5.67
N SER A 275 0.24 -9.65 -6.47
CA SER A 275 0.20 -8.41 -7.24
C SER A 275 -0.46 -7.28 -6.43
N PRO A 276 0.22 -6.13 -6.21
CA PRO A 276 -0.36 -5.00 -5.49
C PRO A 276 -1.27 -4.12 -6.38
N HIS A 277 -1.77 -4.62 -7.50
CA HIS A 277 -2.44 -3.81 -8.53
C HIS A 277 -3.65 -3.05 -8.00
N GLU A 278 -4.59 -3.73 -7.34
CA GLU A 278 -5.79 -3.07 -6.76
C GLU A 278 -5.41 -1.98 -5.74
N PHE A 279 -4.37 -2.22 -4.94
CA PHE A 279 -3.86 -1.23 -3.99
C PHE A 279 -3.25 -0.02 -4.70
N LEU A 280 -2.47 -0.24 -5.77
CA LEU A 280 -1.89 0.84 -6.57
C LEU A 280 -2.97 1.73 -7.21
N GLN A 281 -4.09 1.16 -7.67
CA GLN A 281 -5.22 1.95 -8.18
C GLN A 281 -5.86 2.81 -7.08
N ALA A 282 -6.07 2.24 -5.89
CA ALA A 282 -6.57 3.00 -4.75
C ALA A 282 -5.61 4.13 -4.33
N VAL A 283 -4.30 3.86 -4.39
CA VAL A 283 -3.24 4.87 -4.18
C VAL A 283 -3.31 5.98 -5.23
N MET A 284 -3.43 5.65 -6.51
CA MET A 284 -3.54 6.63 -7.59
C MET A 284 -4.75 7.55 -7.40
N LYS A 285 -5.90 6.98 -7.04
CA LYS A 285 -7.13 7.74 -6.78
C LYS A 285 -6.99 8.63 -5.54
N ALA A 286 -6.56 8.06 -4.40
CA ALA A 286 -6.45 8.79 -3.14
C ALA A 286 -5.36 9.88 -3.17
N SER A 287 -4.27 9.64 -3.89
CA SER A 287 -3.16 10.59 -4.02
C SER A 287 -3.37 11.65 -5.10
N LYS A 288 -4.55 11.67 -5.76
CA LYS A 288 -4.87 12.57 -6.89
C LYS A 288 -3.81 12.48 -8.00
N LYS A 289 -3.45 11.25 -8.39
CA LYS A 289 -2.44 10.93 -9.42
C LYS A 289 -1.02 11.45 -9.11
N ARG A 290 -0.69 11.65 -7.83
CA ARG A 290 0.69 11.97 -7.40
C ARG A 290 1.61 10.76 -7.54
N PHE A 291 1.15 9.58 -7.13
CA PHE A 291 1.89 8.31 -7.28
C PHE A 291 1.22 7.51 -8.39
N ARG A 292 1.86 7.41 -9.56
CA ARG A 292 1.29 6.78 -10.76
C ARG A 292 1.97 5.44 -11.05
N ILE A 293 1.21 4.49 -11.56
CA ILE A 293 1.76 3.27 -12.19
C ILE A 293 2.56 3.70 -13.43
N GLY A 294 3.72 3.07 -13.68
CA GLY A 294 4.62 3.44 -14.79
C GLY A 294 5.67 4.49 -14.43
N GLN A 295 5.57 5.15 -13.27
CA GLN A 295 6.49 6.22 -12.87
C GLN A 295 7.02 6.00 -11.45
N GLN A 296 8.30 5.65 -11.35
CA GLN A 296 8.99 5.52 -10.07
C GLN A 296 8.96 6.84 -9.29
N SER A 297 8.65 6.73 -8.00
CA SER A 297 8.61 7.84 -7.04
C SER A 297 9.50 7.52 -5.84
N ASP A 298 9.62 8.47 -4.92
CA ASP A 298 10.42 8.32 -3.71
C ASP A 298 9.65 7.55 -2.60
N PRO A 299 10.17 6.43 -2.05
CA PRO A 299 9.55 5.71 -0.94
C PRO A 299 9.35 6.56 0.32
N LEU A 300 10.23 7.53 0.58
CA LEU A 300 10.10 8.44 1.73
C LEU A 300 8.84 9.28 1.60
N GLU A 301 8.66 9.89 0.43
CA GLU A 301 7.48 10.69 0.11
C GLU A 301 6.19 9.84 0.13
N PHE A 302 6.27 8.64 -0.44
CA PHE A 302 5.14 7.71 -0.47
C PHE A 302 4.76 7.22 0.92
N MET A 303 5.73 6.80 1.75
CA MET A 303 5.47 6.35 3.12
C MET A 303 4.92 7.49 3.98
N ALA A 304 5.48 8.69 3.88
CA ALA A 304 4.97 9.86 4.60
C ALA A 304 3.52 10.18 4.20
N TRP A 305 3.20 10.17 2.90
CA TRP A 305 1.83 10.35 2.44
C TRP A 305 0.91 9.23 2.94
N LEU A 306 1.30 7.96 2.75
CA LEU A 306 0.50 6.80 3.08
C LEU A 306 0.14 6.76 4.57
N LEU A 307 1.12 6.95 5.46
CA LEU A 307 0.87 6.94 6.91
C LEU A 307 -0.06 8.09 7.33
N ASN A 308 0.13 9.29 6.79
CA ASN A 308 -0.74 10.44 7.09
C ASN A 308 -2.16 10.23 6.55
N THR A 309 -2.31 9.72 5.34
CA THR A 309 -3.62 9.42 4.74
C THR A 309 -4.32 8.30 5.51
N LEU A 310 -3.64 7.19 5.80
CA LEU A 310 -4.22 6.12 6.61
C LEU A 310 -4.63 6.61 8.00
N HIS A 311 -3.83 7.47 8.65
CA HIS A 311 -4.22 8.08 9.92
C HIS A 311 -5.49 8.94 9.77
N ALA A 312 -5.54 9.81 8.77
CA ALA A 312 -6.67 10.70 8.53
C ALA A 312 -7.98 9.93 8.26
N GLU A 313 -7.89 8.80 7.57
CA GLU A 313 -9.03 7.93 7.24
C GLU A 313 -9.44 7.03 8.42
N LEU A 314 -8.49 6.58 9.25
CA LEU A 314 -8.77 5.65 10.37
C LEU A 314 -9.08 6.34 11.71
N LYS A 315 -8.80 7.65 11.84
CA LYS A 315 -9.10 8.36 13.09
C LYS A 315 -10.61 8.38 13.33
N THR A 316 -11.02 8.16 14.58
CA THR A 316 -12.42 8.29 14.97
C THR A 316 -12.70 9.73 15.40
N SER A 317 -13.89 10.26 15.12
CA SER A 317 -14.25 11.65 15.51
C SER A 317 -14.11 11.91 17.02
N LYS A 318 -14.22 10.86 17.85
CA LYS A 318 -14.12 10.95 19.32
C LYS A 318 -12.68 10.94 19.86
N LYS A 319 -11.73 10.36 19.13
CA LYS A 319 -10.32 10.27 19.53
C LYS A 319 -9.45 10.53 18.31
N ASN A 320 -8.63 11.59 18.36
CA ASN A 320 -7.62 11.90 17.33
C ASN A 320 -6.44 10.91 17.37
N ASN A 321 -6.75 9.62 17.39
CA ASN A 321 -5.81 8.53 17.49
C ASN A 321 -6.19 7.43 16.50
N SER A 322 -5.19 6.75 15.98
CA SER A 322 -5.33 5.60 15.10
C SER A 322 -4.16 4.65 15.30
N ILE A 323 -4.26 3.43 14.78
CA ILE A 323 -3.17 2.45 14.84
C ILE A 323 -1.84 3.01 14.30
N ILE A 324 -1.89 3.96 13.35
CA ILE A 324 -0.71 4.63 12.82
C ILE A 324 -0.02 5.46 13.90
N TYR A 325 -0.77 6.28 14.63
CA TYR A 325 -0.20 7.13 15.67
C TYR A 325 0.23 6.32 16.89
N ASP A 326 -0.52 5.28 17.25
CA ASP A 326 -0.14 4.32 18.29
C ASP A 326 1.21 3.64 18.00
N CYS A 327 1.51 3.37 16.73
CA CYS A 327 2.77 2.74 16.34
C CYS A 327 3.92 3.75 16.21
N PHE A 328 3.71 4.85 15.49
CA PHE A 328 4.80 5.67 14.95
C PHE A 328 4.90 7.08 15.52
N GLN A 329 3.91 7.57 16.28
CA GLN A 329 3.90 8.99 16.68
C GLN A 329 4.84 9.27 17.86
N GLY A 330 5.98 9.89 17.57
CA GLY A 330 6.85 10.52 18.56
C GLY A 330 6.49 12.00 18.79
N GLU A 331 7.21 12.64 19.70
CA GLU A 331 7.14 14.08 19.95
C GLU A 331 8.55 14.69 19.93
N LEU A 332 8.68 15.82 19.26
CA LEU A 332 9.91 16.60 19.13
C LEU A 332 9.68 17.99 19.71
N GLU A 333 10.62 18.48 20.50
CA GLU A 333 10.73 19.89 20.83
C GLU A 333 11.69 20.56 19.86
N VAL A 334 11.27 21.69 19.29
CA VAL A 334 12.04 22.50 18.36
C VAL A 334 12.28 23.86 18.98
N ILE A 335 13.55 24.25 19.08
CA ILE A 335 13.96 25.59 19.50
C ILE A 335 14.49 26.30 18.27
N LYS A 336 13.79 27.36 17.87
CA LYS A 336 14.17 28.21 16.75
C LYS A 336 14.76 29.51 17.26
N GLU A 337 16.02 29.75 16.91
CA GLU A 337 16.76 30.97 17.19
C GLU A 337 16.85 31.80 15.91
N ILE A 338 16.22 32.98 15.88
CA ILE A 338 16.26 33.91 14.74
C ILE A 338 17.26 35.04 15.05
N PRO A 339 18.34 35.22 14.25
CA PRO A 339 19.26 36.34 14.41
C PRO A 339 18.58 37.67 14.02
N LYS A 340 18.56 38.65 14.93
CA LYS A 340 17.90 39.97 14.69
C LYS A 340 18.46 40.77 13.51
N LYS A 341 19.70 40.50 13.04
CA LYS A 341 20.29 41.21 11.87
C LYS A 341 19.43 41.11 10.59
N ALA A 342 18.68 40.02 10.42
CA ALA A 342 17.78 39.83 9.27
C ALA A 342 16.45 40.60 9.37
N ILE A 343 16.13 41.17 10.53
CA ILE A 343 14.87 41.92 10.75
C ILE A 343 15.07 43.42 10.48
N THR A 344 16.27 43.95 10.69
CA THR A 344 16.64 45.35 10.46
C THR A 344 16.55 45.77 8.98
N GLU A 345 16.81 44.86 8.03
CA GLU A 345 16.68 45.16 6.59
C GLU A 345 15.23 45.46 6.15
N LYS A 346 14.22 45.08 6.95
CA LYS A 346 12.82 45.43 6.66
C LYS A 346 12.41 46.84 7.12
N LYS A 347 13.16 47.48 8.02
CA LYS A 347 12.80 48.82 8.52
C LYS A 347 13.49 49.97 7.78
N GLU A 348 14.57 49.72 7.04
CA GLU A 348 15.31 50.78 6.35
C GLU A 348 14.72 51.20 4.99
N ASN A 349 13.62 50.58 4.52
CA ASN A 349 12.97 50.96 3.27
C ASN A 349 11.80 51.97 3.41
N VAL A 350 11.68 52.66 4.55
CA VAL A 350 10.81 53.84 4.68
C VAL A 350 11.67 54.96 5.25
N GLY A 351 12.02 55.91 4.39
CA GLY A 351 13.06 56.90 4.65
C GLY A 351 12.74 57.87 5.79
N ASP A 352 13.78 58.37 6.45
CA ASP A 352 14.26 59.75 6.28
C ASP A 352 15.62 59.91 7.00
N LYS A 353 16.45 60.82 6.50
CA LYS A 353 17.78 61.15 7.01
C LYS A 353 17.68 61.88 8.34
N SER A 354 18.46 61.46 9.35
CA SER A 354 19.16 62.42 10.22
C SER A 354 20.39 61.79 10.87
N GLU A 355 21.54 62.44 10.67
CA GLU A 355 22.78 62.17 11.38
C GLU A 355 22.65 62.63 12.84
N LYS A 356 22.93 61.73 13.80
CA LYS A 356 23.52 62.11 15.09
C LYS A 356 24.47 61.00 15.56
N THR A 357 25.72 61.41 15.73
CA THR A 357 26.78 60.71 16.47
C THR A 357 26.46 60.68 17.96
N THR A 358 26.46 59.49 18.56
CA THR A 358 26.78 59.27 19.99
C THR A 358 27.31 57.86 20.17
N ASP A 359 28.47 57.78 20.83
CA ASP A 359 29.10 56.58 21.38
C ASP A 359 28.19 55.83 22.36
N GLY A 360 28.41 54.52 22.49
CA GLY A 360 28.09 53.78 23.70
C GLY A 360 27.12 52.62 23.53
N GLU A 361 27.65 51.41 23.76
CA GLU A 361 26.94 50.17 24.08
C GLU A 361 26.16 49.50 22.94
N THR A 362 26.86 48.59 22.26
CA THR A 362 26.22 47.52 21.50
C THR A 362 25.50 46.61 22.49
N GLU A 363 24.26 46.95 22.86
CA GLU A 363 23.34 46.00 23.47
C GLU A 363 23.27 44.78 22.54
N ARG A 364 23.96 43.69 22.93
CA ARG A 364 23.77 42.37 22.34
C ARG A 364 22.37 41.91 22.77
N GLY A 365 21.35 42.49 22.15
CA GLY A 365 19.97 42.12 22.41
C GLY A 365 19.78 40.64 22.12
N ASP A 366 19.26 39.90 23.10
CA ASP A 366 19.12 38.45 23.02
C ASP A 366 18.39 38.00 21.73
N PRO A 367 18.84 36.88 21.13
CA PRO A 367 18.18 36.29 19.96
C PRO A 367 16.74 35.91 20.30
N LEU A 368 15.84 36.08 19.33
CA LEU A 368 14.43 35.73 19.51
C LEU A 368 14.32 34.19 19.47
N MET A 369 13.94 33.60 20.60
CA MET A 369 13.81 32.16 20.79
C MET A 369 12.34 31.74 20.78
N GLU A 370 11.97 30.88 19.86
CA GLU A 370 10.65 30.26 19.79
C GLU A 370 10.78 28.77 20.12
N LYS A 371 10.07 28.31 21.16
CA LYS A 371 10.01 26.89 21.52
C LYS A 371 8.65 26.33 21.11
N SER A 372 8.65 25.25 20.33
CA SER A 372 7.43 24.55 19.93
C SER A 372 7.58 23.04 20.13
N ARG A 373 6.45 22.36 20.39
CA ARG A 373 6.37 20.91 20.40
C ARG A 373 5.62 20.44 19.17
N MET A 374 6.16 19.44 18.49
CA MET A 374 5.63 18.96 17.22
C MET A 374 5.60 17.43 17.22
N PRO A 375 4.47 16.79 16.86
CA PRO A 375 4.44 15.36 16.64
C PRO A 375 5.23 15.00 15.37
N PHE A 376 5.86 13.83 15.36
CA PHE A 376 6.51 13.29 14.16
C PHE A 376 6.14 11.82 13.97
N LEU A 377 6.17 11.37 12.71
CA LEU A 377 6.07 9.95 12.35
C LEU A 377 7.43 9.37 11.91
N MET A 378 8.32 10.23 11.42
CA MET A 378 9.61 9.87 10.84
C MET A 378 10.64 10.93 11.21
N LEU A 379 11.90 10.54 11.40
CA LEU A 379 13.01 11.44 11.68
C LEU A 379 14.01 11.45 10.51
N GLY A 380 14.34 12.65 10.04
CA GLY A 380 15.30 12.86 8.96
C GLY A 380 16.72 13.09 9.46
N LEU A 381 17.63 12.22 9.04
CA LEU A 381 19.05 12.25 9.36
C LEU A 381 19.85 12.84 8.20
N ASP A 382 20.57 13.91 8.49
CA ASP A 382 21.45 14.55 7.52
C ASP A 382 22.77 13.80 7.44
N LEU A 383 23.09 13.30 6.25
CA LEU A 383 24.39 12.71 5.99
C LEU A 383 25.45 13.80 5.81
N PRO A 384 26.67 13.60 6.32
CA PRO A 384 27.78 14.50 6.04
C PRO A 384 28.04 14.57 4.53
N PRO A 385 28.47 15.73 4.00
CA PRO A 385 28.79 15.85 2.59
C PRO A 385 29.92 14.87 2.24
N PRO A 386 29.86 14.20 1.07
CA PRO A 386 30.94 13.32 0.65
C PRO A 386 32.24 14.13 0.51
N PRO A 387 33.42 13.55 0.83
CA PRO A 387 34.69 14.23 0.65
C PRO A 387 34.87 14.68 -0.80
N LEU A 388 35.18 15.97 -1.01
CA LEU A 388 35.34 16.55 -2.34
C LEU A 388 36.59 16.03 -3.07
N PHE A 389 37.59 15.60 -2.31
CA PHE A 389 38.86 15.09 -2.84
C PHE A 389 38.94 13.59 -2.58
N LYS A 390 39.22 12.83 -3.64
CA LYS A 390 39.55 11.40 -3.54
C LYS A 390 41.02 11.31 -3.15
N ASP A 391 41.32 10.69 -2.02
CA ASP A 391 42.71 10.52 -1.58
C ASP A 391 43.52 9.79 -2.66
N VAL A 392 44.73 10.28 -2.94
CA VAL A 392 45.59 9.78 -4.03
C VAL A 392 46.00 8.31 -3.79
N MET A 393 45.94 7.85 -2.53
CA MET A 393 46.25 6.48 -2.12
C MET A 393 45.04 5.52 -2.13
N GLU A 394 43.81 6.03 -2.31
CA GLU A 394 42.59 5.23 -2.17
C GLU A 394 41.59 5.52 -3.31
N LYS A 395 41.84 4.90 -4.47
CA LYS A 395 40.81 4.75 -5.48
C LYS A 395 39.67 3.91 -4.86
N ASN A 396 38.55 4.57 -4.52
CA ASN A 396 37.25 3.99 -4.09
C ASN A 396 36.98 3.87 -2.57
N ILE A 397 37.47 4.84 -1.79
CA ILE A 397 36.91 5.29 -0.50
C ILE A 397 35.37 5.46 -0.44
N ILE A 398 34.52 4.45 -0.19
CA ILE A 398 33.10 4.75 0.14
C ILE A 398 33.07 5.37 1.56
N PRO A 399 32.64 6.63 1.73
CA PRO A 399 32.66 7.29 3.03
C PRO A 399 31.72 6.57 4.01
N GLN A 400 32.08 6.55 5.29
CA GLN A 400 31.28 5.91 6.34
C GLN A 400 31.01 6.88 7.48
N VAL A 401 29.83 6.78 8.09
CA VAL A 401 29.46 7.57 9.27
C VAL A 401 28.70 6.70 10.27
N PRO A 402 29.09 6.68 11.56
CA PRO A 402 28.29 6.02 12.58
C PRO A 402 26.91 6.66 12.78
N LEU A 403 25.87 5.85 12.98
CA LEU A 403 24.49 6.31 13.19
C LEU A 403 24.38 7.28 14.36
N PHE A 404 25.13 7.05 15.45
CA PHE A 404 25.09 7.92 16.61
C PHE A 404 25.55 9.35 16.30
N ASN A 405 26.46 9.56 15.35
CA ASN A 405 26.93 10.89 14.98
C ASN A 405 25.84 11.72 14.28
N ILE A 406 25.03 11.08 13.45
CA ILE A 406 23.92 11.76 12.76
C ILE A 406 22.68 11.89 13.64
N LEU A 407 22.51 11.02 14.66
CA LEU A 407 21.45 11.14 15.66
C LEU A 407 21.64 12.32 16.62
N LYS A 408 22.88 12.83 16.79
CA LYS A 408 23.16 14.05 17.59
C LYS A 408 22.32 15.25 17.16
N LYS A 409 21.83 15.29 15.91
CA LYS A 409 20.84 16.30 15.47
C LYS A 409 19.67 16.48 16.44
N PHE A 410 19.29 15.43 17.17
CA PHE A 410 18.14 15.43 18.08
C PHE A 410 18.50 15.47 19.57
N ASP A 411 19.75 15.82 19.93
CA ASP A 411 20.22 15.89 21.32
C ASP A 411 19.76 17.15 22.08
N GLY A 412 19.19 18.14 21.38
CA GLY A 412 18.80 19.44 21.94
C GLY A 412 19.94 20.47 22.03
N GLU A 413 21.16 20.09 21.70
CA GLU A 413 22.37 20.92 21.73
C GLU A 413 22.86 21.26 20.32
N THR A 414 22.89 20.27 19.44
CA THR A 414 23.39 20.36 18.07
C THR A 414 22.57 21.36 17.27
N ILE A 415 23.24 22.41 16.77
CA ILE A 415 22.63 23.46 15.98
C ILE A 415 22.56 23.03 14.52
N THR A 416 21.36 23.04 13.94
CA THR A 416 21.14 22.90 12.51
C THR A 416 20.81 24.26 11.91
N GLU A 417 21.59 24.69 10.92
CA GLU A 417 21.31 25.94 10.20
C GLU A 417 20.33 25.68 9.04
N VAL A 418 19.18 26.34 9.08
CA VAL A 418 18.18 26.29 8.00
C VAL A 418 18.24 27.61 7.25
N VAL A 419 18.54 27.55 5.95
CA VAL A 419 18.82 28.73 5.12
C VAL A 419 17.55 29.33 4.49
N ARG A 420 16.40 28.62 4.50
CA ARG A 420 15.15 29.06 3.84
C ARG A 420 13.93 28.96 4.75
N PRO A 421 13.03 29.96 4.81
CA PRO A 421 13.06 31.22 4.05
C PRO A 421 14.07 32.26 4.59
N HIS A 422 14.57 32.13 5.82
CA HIS A 422 15.60 33.01 6.43
C HIS A 422 16.59 32.12 7.20
N ILE A 423 17.83 32.57 7.40
CA ILE A 423 18.82 31.86 8.23
C ILE A 423 18.29 31.77 9.67
N ALA A 424 17.94 30.56 10.09
CA ALA A 424 17.51 30.26 11.44
C ALA A 424 18.37 29.12 11.99
N ARG A 425 18.73 29.22 13.27
CA ARG A 425 19.40 28.13 13.99
C ARG A 425 18.32 27.32 14.70
N MET A 426 18.24 26.04 14.38
CA MET A 426 17.28 25.11 14.96
C MET A 426 18.01 24.13 15.86
N LYS A 427 17.45 23.88 17.05
CA LYS A 427 17.83 22.75 17.90
C LYS A 427 16.62 21.85 18.04
N TYR A 428 16.84 20.54 17.92
CA TYR A 428 15.79 19.54 17.99
C TYR A 428 16.05 18.63 19.18
N ARG A 429 15.02 18.31 19.95
CA ARG A 429 15.11 17.39 21.09
C ARG A 429 13.95 16.42 21.09
N VAL A 430 14.22 15.11 21.08
CA VAL A 430 13.13 14.12 21.20
C VAL A 430 12.60 14.14 22.63
N THR A 431 11.30 14.42 22.79
CA THR A 431 10.63 14.40 24.09
C THR A 431 9.85 13.11 24.32
N ARG A 432 9.36 12.47 23.24
CA ARG A 432 8.66 11.19 23.32
C ARG A 432 9.09 10.27 22.18
N LEU A 433 9.54 9.07 22.53
CA LEU A 433 9.87 8.02 21.57
C LEU A 433 8.63 7.20 21.19
N PRO A 434 8.43 6.88 19.89
CA PRO A 434 7.38 5.97 19.44
C PRO A 434 7.76 4.50 19.65
N ARG A 435 6.77 3.60 19.66
CA ARG A 435 7.03 2.15 19.73
C ARG A 435 7.79 1.64 18.49
N TYR A 436 7.51 2.22 17.33
CA TYR A 436 8.26 1.99 16.09
C TYR A 436 8.81 3.31 15.61
N ILE A 437 10.12 3.42 15.50
CA ILE A 437 10.79 4.63 15.03
C ILE A 437 11.22 4.45 13.58
N ILE A 438 10.84 5.41 12.74
CA ILE A 438 11.26 5.45 11.33
C ILE A 438 12.36 6.50 11.19
N LEU A 439 13.53 6.07 10.75
CA LEU A 439 14.67 6.94 10.44
C LEU A 439 14.86 6.96 8.93
N HIS A 440 15.05 8.13 8.33
CA HIS A 440 15.38 8.23 6.91
C HIS A 440 16.68 9.03 6.73
N MET A 441 17.49 8.60 5.77
CA MET A 441 18.77 9.22 5.45
C MET A 441 18.57 10.16 4.28
N GLN A 442 18.90 11.44 4.45
CA GLN A 442 18.76 12.46 3.41
C GLN A 442 19.84 12.29 2.32
N ARG A 443 19.69 11.26 1.48
CA ARG A 443 20.66 10.88 0.44
C ARG A 443 20.60 11.76 -0.79
N PHE A 444 19.41 12.22 -1.18
CA PHE A 444 19.22 12.99 -2.40
C PHE A 444 19.22 14.48 -2.08
N LYS A 445 20.18 15.20 -2.64
CA LYS A 445 20.22 16.67 -2.57
C LYS A 445 20.19 17.24 -3.99
N LYS A 446 19.29 18.20 -4.21
CA LYS A 446 19.19 18.91 -5.48
C LYS A 446 20.20 20.06 -5.48
N ASN A 447 21.22 19.94 -6.32
CA ASN A 447 22.14 21.04 -6.62
C ASN A 447 21.55 21.90 -7.75
N ASN A 448 22.25 22.96 -8.16
CA ASN A 448 21.78 23.87 -9.22
C ASN A 448 21.52 23.16 -10.56
N PHE A 449 22.16 22.01 -10.81
CA PHE A 449 22.16 21.34 -12.12
C PHE A 449 21.48 19.97 -12.11
N PHE A 450 21.70 19.16 -11.08
CA PHE A 450 21.19 17.79 -11.00
C PHE A 450 20.94 17.39 -9.54
N ILE A 451 20.24 16.26 -9.36
CA ILE A 451 20.09 15.62 -8.07
C ILE A 451 21.31 14.72 -7.86
N GLU A 452 22.01 14.90 -6.75
CA GLU A 452 23.17 14.10 -6.37
C GLU A 452 22.77 13.14 -5.25
N LYS A 453 23.23 11.88 -5.36
CA LYS A 453 23.08 10.86 -4.32
C LYS A 453 24.32 10.88 -3.43
N ASN A 454 24.12 10.97 -2.12
CA ASN A 454 25.16 10.77 -1.13
C ASN A 454 25.41 9.25 -0.92
N PRO A 455 26.60 8.72 -1.28
CA PRO A 455 26.92 7.30 -1.17
C PRO A 455 27.41 6.89 0.23
N THR A 456 27.39 7.80 1.21
CA THR A 456 27.93 7.51 2.56
C THR A 456 27.20 6.33 3.20
N ILE A 457 27.94 5.31 3.62
CA ILE A 457 27.41 4.17 4.39
C ILE A 457 27.22 4.60 5.83
N VAL A 458 26.05 4.30 6.38
CA VAL A 458 25.77 4.55 7.79
C VAL A 458 26.08 3.28 8.57
N ASN A 459 26.94 3.36 9.56
CA ASN A 459 27.27 2.23 10.42
C ASN A 459 26.27 2.20 11.60
N PHE A 460 25.37 1.22 11.61
CA PHE A 460 24.32 1.08 12.63
C PHE A 460 24.28 -0.33 13.21
N PRO A 461 23.91 -0.48 14.50
CA PRO A 461 23.65 -1.78 15.08
C PRO A 461 22.29 -2.31 14.63
N VAL A 462 22.24 -3.59 14.25
CA VAL A 462 20.99 -4.26 13.84
C VAL A 462 20.10 -4.63 15.04
N LYS A 463 20.71 -4.86 16.22
CA LYS A 463 20.01 -5.13 17.48
C LYS A 463 20.55 -4.25 18.61
N ASN A 464 19.74 -4.04 19.64
CA ASN A 464 20.09 -3.34 20.88
C ASN A 464 20.57 -1.89 20.66
N LEU A 465 19.98 -1.15 19.72
CA LEU A 465 20.20 0.28 19.59
C LEU A 465 19.60 1.01 20.80
N GLU A 466 20.45 1.53 21.67
CA GLU A 466 20.05 2.25 22.89
C GLU A 466 20.00 3.76 22.61
N LEU A 467 18.81 4.31 22.38
CA LEU A 467 18.66 5.72 21.96
C LEU A 467 18.96 6.73 23.07
N LYS A 468 18.78 6.37 24.34
CA LYS A 468 19.04 7.28 25.47
C LYS A 468 20.53 7.67 25.58
N ASP A 469 21.41 6.83 25.03
CA ASP A 469 22.86 7.06 25.05
C ASP A 469 23.28 8.15 24.04
N TYR A 470 22.39 8.46 23.09
CA TYR A 470 22.63 9.41 22.00
C TYR A 470 21.74 10.65 22.07
N ILE A 471 20.56 10.53 22.70
CA ILE A 471 19.56 11.59 22.82
C ILE A 471 19.16 11.69 24.30
N PRO A 472 19.29 12.88 24.94
CA PRO A 472 18.85 13.08 26.30
C PRO A 472 17.32 13.09 26.34
N LEU A 473 16.75 12.00 26.85
CA LEU A 473 15.32 11.86 27.03
C LEU A 473 14.88 12.45 28.37
N PRO A 474 13.66 13.00 28.47
CA PRO A 474 13.13 13.46 29.76
C PRO A 474 13.18 12.34 30.79
N THR A 475 13.57 12.66 32.03
CA THR A 475 13.53 11.70 33.13
C THR A 475 12.10 11.18 33.29
N PRO A 476 11.89 9.85 33.27
CA PRO A 476 10.55 9.29 33.46
C PRO A 476 10.01 9.66 34.84
N LYS A 477 8.69 9.69 34.99
CA LYS A 477 8.05 9.87 36.30
C LYS A 477 8.43 8.71 37.22
N GLU A 478 8.47 8.93 38.54
CA GLU A 478 8.63 7.85 39.52
C GLU A 478 7.58 6.76 39.21
N ASN A 479 8.06 5.55 38.88
CA ASN A 479 7.32 4.34 38.42
C ASN A 479 7.29 4.03 36.91
N GLU A 480 7.84 4.86 36.01
CA GLU A 480 7.95 4.51 34.57
C GLU A 480 9.37 4.06 34.19
N LYS A 481 9.49 2.87 33.57
CA LYS A 481 10.75 2.44 32.94
C LYS A 481 10.91 3.15 31.60
N LEU A 482 11.98 3.91 31.44
CA LEU A 482 12.35 4.50 30.14
C LEU A 482 12.73 3.36 29.17
N ARG A 483 11.87 3.12 28.18
CA ARG A 483 12.13 2.15 27.11
C ARG A 483 12.81 2.87 25.96
N SER A 484 14.10 2.62 25.77
CA SER A 484 14.91 3.30 24.75
C SER A 484 15.76 2.35 23.91
N LYS A 485 15.62 1.04 24.12
CA LYS A 485 16.27 0.00 23.31
C LYS A 485 15.42 -0.37 22.11
N TYR A 486 16.06 -0.50 20.95
CA TYR A 486 15.44 -0.74 19.66
C TYR A 486 16.17 -1.81 18.86
N ASP A 487 15.42 -2.63 18.13
CA ASP A 487 15.94 -3.57 17.13
C ASP A 487 15.48 -3.17 15.74
N LEU A 488 16.36 -3.27 14.75
CA LEU A 488 16.03 -3.00 13.36
C LEU A 488 15.15 -4.13 12.82
N ILE A 489 14.01 -3.78 12.21
CA ILE A 489 13.07 -4.75 11.62
C ILE A 489 12.93 -4.63 10.10
N ALA A 490 13.22 -3.45 9.55
CA ALA A 490 13.20 -3.20 8.11
C ALA A 490 14.24 -2.14 7.72
N ASN A 491 14.89 -2.32 6.57
CA ASN A 491 15.89 -1.42 6.02
C ASN A 491 15.71 -1.33 4.49
N ILE A 492 15.09 -0.25 4.02
CA ILE A 492 14.97 0.09 2.60
C ILE A 492 16.30 0.66 2.12
N VAL A 493 16.73 0.23 0.94
CA VAL A 493 17.97 0.64 0.28
C VAL A 493 17.63 1.12 -1.13
N HIS A 494 18.40 2.09 -1.61
CA HIS A 494 18.33 2.53 -3.00
C HIS A 494 19.67 2.25 -3.68
N ASP A 495 19.67 1.47 -4.75
CA ASP A 495 20.85 1.21 -5.56
C ASP A 495 20.81 2.02 -6.86
N GLY A 496 21.98 2.41 -7.37
CA GLY A 496 22.09 3.17 -8.61
C GLY A 496 21.92 4.68 -8.45
N LYS A 497 21.64 5.36 -9.56
CA LYS A 497 21.55 6.83 -9.69
C LYS A 497 20.16 7.35 -9.28
N PRO A 498 20.01 8.60 -8.82
CA PRO A 498 18.73 9.16 -8.33
C PRO A 498 17.48 9.04 -9.22
N LYS A 499 17.63 8.84 -10.54
CA LYS A 499 16.50 8.80 -11.50
C LYS A 499 16.28 7.43 -12.16
N GLU A 500 17.27 6.54 -12.02
CA GLU A 500 17.34 5.25 -12.73
C GLU A 500 17.66 4.12 -11.76
N GLY A 501 17.60 4.41 -10.46
CA GLY A 501 17.92 3.46 -9.41
C GLY A 501 16.78 2.51 -9.13
N VAL A 502 17.05 1.53 -8.28
CA VAL A 502 16.06 0.53 -7.88
C VAL A 502 16.02 0.48 -6.37
N TYR A 503 14.81 0.36 -5.83
CA TYR A 503 14.61 0.16 -4.42
C TYR A 503 14.48 -1.32 -4.09
N ARG A 504 15.11 -1.71 -2.98
CA ARG A 504 14.95 -3.03 -2.36
C ARG A 504 14.89 -2.87 -0.85
N VAL A 505 14.43 -3.91 -0.16
CA VAL A 505 14.27 -3.87 1.29
C VAL A 505 14.82 -5.11 1.94
N PHE A 506 15.51 -4.93 3.06
CA PHE A 506 15.82 -6.00 3.98
C PHE A 506 14.78 -6.02 5.10
N VAL A 507 14.22 -7.19 5.42
CA VAL A 507 13.25 -7.36 6.50
C VAL A 507 13.66 -8.51 7.42
N GLN A 508 13.51 -8.33 8.74
CA GLN A 508 13.92 -9.34 9.73
C GLN A 508 12.76 -10.23 10.13
N ARG A 509 12.73 -11.51 9.80
CA ARG A 509 11.70 -12.46 10.23
C ARG A 509 11.80 -12.78 11.73
N LYS A 510 10.76 -12.48 12.51
CA LYS A 510 10.78 -12.59 13.98
C LYS A 510 10.90 -14.02 14.51
N SER A 511 10.32 -15.00 13.82
CA SER A 511 10.25 -16.38 14.30
C SER A 511 11.61 -17.10 14.32
N GLU A 512 12.54 -16.69 13.45
CA GLU A 512 13.87 -17.30 13.30
C GLU A 512 15.01 -16.28 13.47
N GLU A 513 14.67 -14.99 13.59
CA GLU A 513 15.62 -13.88 13.62
C GLU A 513 16.52 -13.77 12.35
N LEU A 514 16.08 -14.37 11.24
CA LEU A 514 16.74 -14.31 9.94
C LEU A 514 16.35 -13.05 9.17
N TRP A 515 17.23 -12.62 8.27
CA TRP A 515 16.99 -11.49 7.39
C TRP A 515 16.69 -11.96 5.98
N TYR A 516 15.76 -11.28 5.32
CA TYR A 516 15.43 -11.50 3.93
C TYR A 516 15.61 -10.21 3.15
N GLU A 517 16.28 -10.30 2.02
CA GLU A 517 16.31 -9.29 0.99
C GLU A 517 15.12 -9.50 0.05
N MET A 518 14.38 -8.43 -0.20
CA MET A 518 13.21 -8.43 -1.08
C MET A 518 13.37 -7.32 -2.11
N GLN A 519 13.35 -7.71 -3.38
CA GLN A 519 13.33 -6.81 -4.52
C GLN A 519 12.24 -7.28 -5.48
N ASP A 520 11.07 -6.63 -5.39
CA ASP A 520 9.87 -7.01 -6.14
C ASP A 520 9.53 -8.51 -5.93
N LEU A 521 9.67 -9.32 -6.97
CA LEU A 521 9.40 -10.76 -6.94
C LEU A 521 10.54 -11.59 -6.36
N HIS A 522 11.76 -11.04 -6.30
CA HIS A 522 12.91 -11.74 -5.78
C HIS A 522 12.93 -11.65 -4.25
N VAL A 523 12.94 -12.81 -3.59
CA VAL A 523 13.08 -12.93 -2.13
C VAL A 523 14.21 -13.90 -1.85
N SER A 524 15.20 -13.46 -1.08
CA SER A 524 16.36 -14.28 -0.72
C SER A 524 16.77 -14.05 0.74
N GLU A 525 17.25 -15.09 1.40
CA GLU A 525 17.82 -14.96 2.74
C GLU A 525 19.15 -14.20 2.66
N THR A 526 19.42 -13.36 3.66
CA THR A 526 20.66 -12.59 3.75
C THR A 526 21.20 -12.55 5.18
N LEU A 527 22.48 -12.22 5.30
CA LEU A 527 23.16 -12.11 6.58
C LEU A 527 22.95 -10.72 7.19
N PRO A 528 22.81 -10.58 8.53
CA PRO A 528 22.69 -9.28 9.20
C PRO A 528 23.82 -8.29 8.85
N GLN A 529 25.03 -8.78 8.60
CA GLN A 529 26.18 -7.98 8.21
C GLN A 529 25.97 -7.31 6.85
N MET A 530 25.30 -7.99 5.90
CA MET A 530 24.99 -7.42 4.59
C MET A 530 23.98 -6.27 4.70
N VAL A 531 23.06 -6.36 5.65
CA VAL A 531 22.12 -5.27 5.95
C VAL A 531 22.87 -4.02 6.42
N ALA A 532 23.84 -4.19 7.32
CA ALA A 532 24.63 -3.08 7.87
C ALA A 532 25.57 -2.40 6.84
N LEU A 533 26.00 -3.12 5.80
CA LEU A 533 26.90 -2.59 4.74
C LEU A 533 26.16 -1.87 3.61
N SER A 534 24.83 -1.84 3.64
CA SER A 534 24.03 -1.27 2.56
C SER A 534 23.89 0.26 2.63
N GLU A 535 23.61 0.89 1.49
CA GLU A 535 23.28 2.32 1.39
C GLU A 535 21.86 2.60 1.93
N THR A 536 21.66 2.36 3.22
CA THR A 536 20.38 2.51 3.93
C THR A 536 19.69 3.83 3.61
N TYR A 537 18.46 3.76 3.14
CA TYR A 537 17.65 4.90 2.76
C TYR A 537 16.59 5.22 3.83
N LEU A 538 15.90 4.18 4.30
CA LEU A 538 14.87 4.28 5.33
C LEU A 538 14.92 3.04 6.22
N GLN A 539 14.90 3.24 7.54
CA GLN A 539 14.96 2.20 8.54
C GLN A 539 13.72 2.24 9.43
N ILE A 540 13.21 1.07 9.81
CA ILE A 540 12.19 0.93 10.84
C ILE A 540 12.79 0.11 11.98
N TYR A 541 12.77 0.68 13.19
CA TYR A 541 13.15 -0.03 14.40
C TYR A 541 11.96 -0.25 15.32
N GLU A 542 11.97 -1.36 16.05
CA GLU A 542 10.98 -1.73 17.07
C GLU A 542 11.57 -1.58 18.47
N GLN A 543 10.82 -0.91 19.34
CA GLN A 543 11.17 -0.75 20.75
C GLN A 543 11.02 -2.08 21.51
N HIS A 544 11.99 -2.40 22.36
CA HIS A 544 11.88 -3.53 23.30
C HIS A 544 10.70 -3.34 24.27
N GLN A 545 9.95 -4.43 24.51
CA GLN A 545 8.82 -4.43 25.42
C GLN A 545 9.22 -4.47 26.90
#